data_AF-A0A349LF51-F1
#
_entry.id   AF-A0A349LF51-F1
#
_cell.length_a   1.000
_cell.length_b   1.000
_cell.length_c   1.000
_cell.angle_alpha   90.00
_cell.angle_beta   90.00
_cell.angle_gamma   90.00
#
_symmetry.space_group_name_H-M   'P 1'
#
loop_
_entity.id
_entity.type
_entity.pdbx_description
1 polymer ?
#
loop_
_entity_poly.entity_id
_entity_poly.type
_entity_poly.pdbx_seq_one_letter_code
_entity_poly.pdbx_strand_id
1 'polypeptide(L)'
;MTQYFGNRRVIMSLTRSIVGRAGVWISVFTLVVCPHSVNAQRASEEPPVDPLSDYVGDYLATYSIIALDRSTGQLGVGVQSKAFGAGNRAMTAKGGVAMIVHQASANPMYGPMSIELIERGYSPEEALDQLVRGDEGRDRRQNAIIDS
;
A
#
# COMPACT_ATOMS: atom_id res chain seq x y z
N MET A 1 -0.53 -13.17 13.34
CA MET A 1 -0.41 -12.12 12.31
C MET A 1 -1.67 -12.15 11.46
N THR A 2 -2.68 -11.41 11.92
CA THR A 2 -3.95 -11.26 11.22
C THR A 2 -3.96 -9.83 10.70
N GLN A 3 -3.92 -9.62 9.38
CA GLN A 3 -3.93 -8.29 8.78
C GLN A 3 -5.35 -7.94 8.37
N TYR A 4 -5.87 -6.83 8.88
CA TYR A 4 -7.18 -6.31 8.53
C TYR A 4 -7.04 -5.05 7.68
N PHE A 5 -7.59 -5.11 6.47
CA PHE A 5 -7.69 -3.99 5.52
C PHE A 5 -9.17 -3.62 5.37
N GLY A 6 -9.49 -2.34 5.54
CA GLY A 6 -10.85 -1.81 5.41
C GLY A 6 -11.44 -1.90 3.99
N ASN A 7 -12.69 -2.36 3.95
CA ASN A 7 -13.77 -2.29 2.95
C ASN A 7 -13.72 -2.96 1.56
N ARG A 8 -12.62 -3.56 1.09
CA ARG A 8 -12.71 -4.65 0.10
C ARG A 8 -11.60 -5.66 0.35
N ARG A 9 -11.97 -6.91 0.68
CA ARG A 9 -11.04 -8.04 0.84
C ARG A 9 -10.23 -8.24 -0.44
N VAL A 10 -8.98 -7.83 -0.45
CA VAL A 10 -7.96 -8.36 -1.37
C VAL A 10 -6.82 -8.86 -0.50
N ILE A 11 -6.75 -10.18 -0.34
CA ILE A 11 -5.65 -10.86 0.35
C ILE A 11 -4.66 -11.26 -0.74
N MET A 12 -3.52 -10.58 -0.82
CA MET A 12 -2.40 -11.03 -1.62
C MET A 12 -1.29 -11.48 -0.67
N SER A 13 -1.37 -12.74 -0.24
CA SER A 13 -0.32 -13.42 0.53
C SER A 13 0.68 -14.05 -0.43
N LEU A 14 1.81 -13.37 -0.67
CA LEU A 14 2.96 -13.96 -1.35
C LEU A 14 3.87 -14.63 -0.32
N THR A 15 3.61 -15.90 -0.02
CA THR A 15 4.59 -16.77 0.65
C THR A 15 5.52 -17.36 -0.41
N ARG A 16 6.78 -16.94 -0.43
CA ARG A 16 7.85 -17.66 -1.12
C ARG A 16 8.94 -18.01 -0.11
N SER A 17 9.13 -19.31 0.13
CA SER A 17 10.31 -19.84 0.80
C SER A 17 11.51 -19.69 -0.13
N ILE A 18 12.58 -19.02 0.29
CA ILE A 18 13.86 -19.10 -0.39
C ILE A 18 14.95 -19.30 0.67
N VAL A 19 15.45 -20.54 0.71
CA VAL A 19 16.69 -20.95 1.37
C VAL A 19 17.87 -20.43 0.53
N GLY A 20 18.90 -19.91 1.21
CA GLY A 20 19.83 -18.93 0.66
C GLY A 20 20.98 -19.42 -0.22
N ARG A 21 21.66 -18.46 -0.84
CA ARG A 21 23.13 -18.32 -0.93
C ARG A 21 23.51 -16.97 -1.55
N ALA A 22 24.66 -16.46 -1.12
CA ALA A 22 25.19 -15.12 -1.40
C ALA A 22 25.63 -14.93 -2.86
N GLY A 23 25.47 -13.69 -3.35
CA GLY A 23 25.99 -13.22 -4.63
C GLY A 23 24.91 -12.62 -5.52
N VAL A 24 24.92 -11.29 -5.64
CA VAL A 24 24.30 -10.42 -6.67
C VAL A 24 23.02 -10.94 -7.35
N TRP A 25 21.86 -10.35 -7.02
CA TRP A 25 20.59 -10.65 -7.69
C TRP A 25 19.95 -9.40 -8.29
N ILE A 26 20.09 -9.25 -9.60
CA ILE A 26 19.15 -8.45 -10.40
C ILE A 26 17.93 -9.34 -10.62
N SER A 27 16.82 -9.02 -9.96
CA SER A 27 15.55 -9.72 -10.22
C SER A 27 14.91 -9.17 -11.50
N VAL A 28 15.15 -9.83 -12.62
CA VAL A 28 14.35 -9.64 -13.83
C VAL A 28 13.05 -10.42 -13.66
N PHE A 29 11.95 -9.72 -13.45
CA PHE A 29 10.62 -10.32 -13.45
C PHE A 29 10.16 -10.56 -14.89
N THR A 30 10.27 -11.80 -15.38
CA THR A 30 9.63 -12.20 -16.63
C THR A 30 8.18 -12.58 -16.36
N LEU A 31 7.25 -11.77 -16.87
CA LEU A 31 5.82 -12.07 -16.89
C LEU A 31 5.54 -13.04 -18.05
N VAL A 32 5.28 -14.32 -17.75
CA VAL A 32 4.84 -15.29 -18.77
C VAL A 32 3.34 -15.06 -19.02
N VAL A 33 3.02 -14.40 -20.12
CA VAL A 33 1.65 -14.28 -20.62
C VAL A 33 1.28 -15.60 -21.32
N CYS A 34 0.25 -16.29 -20.82
CA CYS A 34 -0.27 -17.49 -21.47
C CYS A 34 -0.86 -17.14 -22.86
N PRO A 35 -0.48 -17.84 -23.95
CA PRO A 35 -0.86 -17.48 -25.32
C PRO A 35 -2.31 -17.86 -25.72
N HIS A 36 -3.21 -18.13 -24.78
CA HIS A 36 -4.58 -18.56 -25.09
C HIS A 36 -5.59 -17.43 -25.40
N SER A 37 -5.13 -16.19 -25.54
CA SER A 37 -5.99 -15.04 -25.91
C SER A 37 -5.66 -14.45 -27.29
N VAL A 38 -4.85 -15.14 -28.10
CA VAL A 38 -4.50 -14.74 -29.47
C VAL A 38 -5.67 -15.03 -30.42
N ASN A 39 -6.80 -14.37 -30.21
CA ASN A 39 -7.85 -14.23 -31.23
C ASN A 39 -8.75 -12.99 -31.05
N ALA A 40 -8.43 -12.10 -30.09
CA ALA A 40 -9.24 -10.91 -29.82
C ALA A 40 -8.78 -9.63 -30.55
N GLN A 41 -7.75 -9.70 -31.41
CA GLN A 41 -7.20 -8.52 -32.08
C GLN A 41 -7.24 -8.68 -33.60
N ARG A 42 -8.44 -8.66 -34.18
CA ARG A 42 -8.59 -7.99 -35.48
C ARG A 42 -8.67 -6.49 -35.16
N ALA A 43 -7.55 -5.79 -35.35
CA ALA A 43 -7.51 -4.35 -35.25
C ALA A 43 -8.39 -3.76 -36.37
N SER A 44 -9.53 -3.20 -36.00
CA SER A 44 -10.15 -2.15 -36.82
C SER A 44 -9.22 -0.94 -36.80
N GLU A 45 -9.05 -0.27 -37.93
CA GLU A 45 -8.34 1.02 -37.98
C GLU A 45 -9.01 2.01 -37.02
N GLU A 46 -8.36 2.28 -35.90
CA GLU A 46 -8.79 3.33 -34.98
C GLU A 46 -8.43 4.69 -35.58
N PRO A 47 -9.33 5.69 -35.47
CA PRO A 47 -9.05 7.05 -35.93
C PRO A 47 -7.81 7.59 -35.22
N PRO A 48 -7.07 8.55 -35.82
CA PRO A 48 -5.84 9.07 -35.24
C PRO A 48 -6.11 9.63 -33.84
N VAL A 49 -5.68 8.87 -32.82
CA VAL A 49 -5.76 9.25 -31.41
C VAL A 49 -4.60 10.21 -31.15
N ASP A 50 -4.91 11.42 -30.68
CA ASP A 50 -3.88 12.31 -30.14
C ASP A 50 -3.16 11.57 -28.99
N PRO A 51 -1.85 11.32 -29.06
CA PRO A 51 -1.12 10.57 -28.03
C PRO A 51 -1.13 11.27 -26.65
N LEU A 52 -1.61 12.51 -26.58
CA LEU A 52 -1.85 13.25 -25.34
C LEU A 52 -3.34 13.31 -24.94
N SER A 53 -4.27 12.82 -25.76
CA SER A 53 -5.72 12.80 -25.46
C SER A 53 -6.04 11.89 -24.27
N ASP A 54 -5.27 10.81 -24.13
CA ASP A 54 -5.43 9.83 -23.05
C ASP A 54 -4.66 10.23 -21.78
N TYR A 55 -3.87 11.32 -21.84
CA TYR A 55 -3.21 11.89 -20.67
C TYR A 55 -4.21 12.71 -19.84
N VAL A 56 -5.30 12.06 -19.42
CA VAL A 56 -6.20 12.59 -18.42
C VAL A 56 -5.42 12.62 -17.10
N GLY A 57 -4.97 13.81 -16.71
CA GLY A 57 -4.19 14.06 -15.49
C GLY A 57 -4.91 13.74 -14.16
N ASP A 58 -6.05 13.05 -14.20
CA ASP A 58 -6.95 12.74 -13.09
C ASP A 58 -6.60 11.45 -12.34
N TYR A 59 -5.63 10.65 -12.81
CA TYR A 59 -5.12 9.52 -12.02
C TYR A 59 -4.18 10.00 -10.91
N LEU A 60 -4.76 10.59 -9.85
CA LEU A 60 -4.11 10.76 -8.57
C LEU A 60 -4.03 9.40 -7.86
N ALA A 61 -3.04 8.59 -8.23
CA ALA A 61 -2.74 7.34 -7.55
C ALA A 61 -1.66 7.55 -6.49
N THR A 62 -1.88 6.98 -5.32
CA THR A 62 -0.84 6.74 -4.32
C THR A 62 -0.84 5.25 -4.03
N TYR A 63 0.33 4.66 -3.94
CA TYR A 63 0.48 3.30 -3.45
C TYR A 63 1.58 3.25 -2.40
N SER A 64 1.41 2.30 -1.48
CA SER A 64 2.32 2.09 -0.38
C SER A 64 2.48 0.61 -0.09
N ILE A 65 3.67 0.22 0.35
CA ILE A 65 3.98 -1.13 0.81
C ILE A 65 4.65 -1.06 2.19
N ILE A 66 4.21 -1.94 3.09
CA ILE A 66 4.90 -2.21 4.35
C ILE A 66 5.51 -3.60 4.24
N ALA A 67 6.78 -3.73 4.59
CA ALA A 67 7.53 -4.99 4.60
C ALA A 67 8.08 -5.26 6.00
N LEU A 68 8.02 -6.53 6.42
CA LEU A 68 8.62 -7.05 7.64
C LEU A 68 9.78 -7.98 7.28
N ASP A 69 10.99 -7.64 7.73
CA ASP A 69 12.09 -8.59 7.76
C ASP A 69 11.93 -9.50 8.98
N ARG A 70 11.57 -10.77 8.75
CA ARG A 70 11.36 -11.76 9.82
C ARG A 70 12.65 -12.13 10.57
N SER A 71 13.82 -11.94 9.96
CA SER A 71 15.10 -12.29 10.59
C SER A 71 15.54 -11.27 11.64
N THR A 72 15.20 -10.00 11.41
CA THR A 72 15.59 -8.87 12.28
C THR A 72 14.43 -8.27 13.05
N GLY A 73 13.19 -8.55 12.65
CA GLY A 73 11.97 -7.91 13.17
C GLY A 73 11.77 -6.47 12.67
N GLN A 74 12.57 -6.00 11.72
CA GLN A 74 12.49 -4.63 11.22
C GLN A 74 11.31 -4.44 10.26
N LEU A 75 10.58 -3.34 10.44
CA LEU A 75 9.55 -2.87 9.52
C LEU A 75 10.10 -1.76 8.64
N GLY A 76 9.81 -1.85 7.34
CA GLY A 76 10.12 -0.82 6.34
C GLY A 76 8.87 -0.45 5.55
N VAL A 77 8.79 0.81 5.12
CA VAL A 77 7.70 1.31 4.28
C VAL A 77 8.25 2.04 3.06
N GLY A 78 7.59 1.83 1.92
CA GLY A 78 7.77 2.62 0.71
C GLY A 78 6.45 3.24 0.28
N VAL A 79 6.47 4.52 -0.10
CA VAL A 79 5.30 5.25 -0.62
C VAL A 79 5.70 5.97 -1.91
N GLN A 80 4.86 5.89 -2.93
CA GLN A 80 4.96 6.71 -4.14
C GLN A 80 3.65 7.48 -4.32
N SER A 81 3.78 8.77 -4.61
CA SER A 81 2.64 9.64 -4.95
C SER A 81 3.07 10.73 -5.90
N LYS A 82 2.11 11.27 -6.66
CA LYS A 82 2.25 12.56 -7.37
C LYS A 82 2.27 13.76 -6.39
N ALA A 83 1.85 13.56 -5.14
CA ALA A 83 1.89 14.59 -4.11
C ALA A 83 3.32 14.79 -3.56
N PHE A 84 3.71 16.05 -3.35
CA PHE A 84 4.99 16.38 -2.73
C PHE A 84 5.05 15.92 -1.27
N GLY A 85 6.24 15.42 -0.88
CA GLY A 85 6.51 15.04 0.50
C GLY A 85 5.70 13.83 0.98
N ALA A 86 5.34 12.91 0.08
CA ALA A 86 4.52 11.74 0.39
C ALA A 86 5.04 10.94 1.59
N GLY A 87 6.36 10.70 1.69
CA GLY A 87 6.95 9.98 2.81
C GLY A 87 6.81 10.68 4.17
N ASN A 88 6.77 12.01 4.23
CA ASN A 88 6.52 12.72 5.50
C ASN A 88 5.02 12.69 5.84
N ARG A 89 4.18 12.89 4.82
CA ARG A 89 2.73 13.00 5.03
C ARG A 89 2.01 11.69 5.24
N ALA A 90 2.49 10.59 4.67
CA ALA A 90 1.71 9.37 4.57
C ALA A 90 2.06 8.32 5.61
N MET A 91 3.17 8.45 6.35
CA MET A 91 3.64 7.39 7.25
C MET A 91 4.05 7.92 8.62
N THR A 92 3.84 7.08 9.63
CA THR A 92 4.34 7.28 11.00
C THR A 92 4.79 5.94 11.53
N ALA A 93 5.91 5.91 12.25
CA ALA A 93 6.43 4.68 12.84
C ALA A 93 7.05 4.95 14.20
N LYS A 94 6.86 4.02 15.13
CA LYS A 94 7.56 3.97 16.41
C LYS A 94 8.08 2.56 16.62
N GLY A 95 9.39 2.42 16.81
CA GLY A 95 10.06 1.13 16.97
C GLY A 95 9.50 0.35 18.16
N GLY A 96 9.22 -0.94 17.96
CA GLY A 96 8.63 -1.81 18.97
C GLY A 96 7.17 -1.50 19.32
N VAL A 97 6.49 -0.66 18.54
CA VAL A 97 5.08 -0.34 18.73
C VAL A 97 4.30 -0.63 17.44
N ALA A 98 4.43 0.22 16.43
CA ALA A 98 3.69 0.07 15.18
C ALA A 98 4.24 0.95 14.04
N MET A 99 3.80 0.61 12.83
CA MET A 99 3.95 1.39 11.60
C MET A 99 2.57 1.64 10.99
N ILE A 100 2.30 2.90 10.63
CA ILE A 100 1.03 3.36 10.10
C ILE A 100 1.26 4.04 8.77
N VAL A 101 0.41 3.74 7.80
CA VAL A 101 0.42 4.38 6.48
C VAL A 101 -0.98 4.81 6.11
N HIS A 102 -1.18 6.10 5.81
CA HIS A 102 -2.44 6.65 5.32
C HIS A 102 -2.26 7.40 4.00
N GLN A 103 -3.18 7.18 3.08
CA GLN A 103 -3.11 7.67 1.71
C GLN A 103 -4.48 8.14 1.18
N ALA A 104 -4.51 8.56 -0.09
CA ALA A 104 -5.60 9.32 -0.71
C ALA A 104 -5.78 10.70 -0.02
N SER A 105 -6.94 10.99 0.58
CA SER A 105 -7.12 12.20 1.39
C SER A 105 -6.51 12.02 2.78
N ALA A 106 -5.18 11.86 2.82
CA ALA A 106 -4.39 11.58 4.01
C ALA A 106 -4.68 12.55 5.17
N ASN A 107 -4.77 12.01 6.39
CA ASN A 107 -4.90 12.79 7.61
C ASN A 107 -3.68 12.53 8.53
N PRO A 108 -2.74 13.49 8.64
CA PRO A 108 -1.53 13.34 9.45
C PRO A 108 -1.77 12.96 10.92
N MET A 109 -2.98 13.18 11.45
CA MET A 109 -3.31 12.82 12.83
C MET A 109 -3.46 11.30 13.03
N TYR A 110 -3.75 10.54 11.98
CA TYR A 110 -3.95 9.09 12.09
C TYR A 110 -2.69 8.37 12.58
N GLY A 111 -1.51 8.84 12.19
CA GLY A 111 -0.24 8.26 12.63
C GLY A 111 -0.04 8.36 14.15
N PRO A 112 0.14 9.57 14.71
CA PRO A 112 0.39 9.76 16.14
C PRO A 112 -0.71 9.19 17.03
N MET A 113 -1.98 9.33 16.64
CA MET A 113 -3.11 8.80 17.43
C MET A 113 -3.15 7.27 17.42
N SER A 114 -2.85 6.62 16.29
CA SER A 114 -2.74 5.16 16.26
C SER A 114 -1.63 4.66 17.16
N ILE A 115 -0.46 5.31 17.14
CA ILE A 115 0.66 4.98 18.04
C ILE A 115 0.21 5.07 19.50
N GLU A 116 -0.43 6.18 19.88
CA GLU A 116 -0.90 6.37 21.26
C GLU A 116 -1.91 5.30 21.69
N LEU A 117 -2.85 4.94 20.82
CA LEU A 117 -3.84 3.90 21.10
C LEU A 117 -3.18 2.53 21.26
N ILE A 118 -2.23 2.18 20.38
CA ILE A 118 -1.53 0.89 20.44
C ILE A 118 -0.65 0.81 21.70
N GLU A 119 0.01 1.90 22.09
CA GLU A 119 0.77 1.95 23.36
C GLU A 119 -0.12 1.75 24.59
N ARG A 120 -1.41 2.12 24.49
CA ARG A 120 -2.40 1.89 25.55
C ARG A 120 -3.00 0.47 25.52
N GLY A 121 -2.53 -0.38 24.62
CA GLY A 121 -2.94 -1.79 24.52
C GLY A 121 -4.12 -2.06 23.59
N TYR A 122 -4.55 -1.09 22.78
CA TYR A 122 -5.56 -1.31 21.75
C TYR A 122 -4.96 -2.08 20.58
N SER A 123 -5.73 -2.97 19.97
CA SER A 123 -5.31 -3.64 18.72
C SER A 123 -5.28 -2.64 17.55
N PRO A 124 -4.55 -2.95 16.45
CA PRO A 124 -4.60 -2.16 15.21
C PRO A 124 -6.03 -1.89 14.71
N GLU A 125 -6.91 -2.90 14.80
CA GLU A 125 -8.31 -2.79 14.39
C GLU A 125 -9.09 -1.85 15.30
N GLU A 126 -8.94 -1.99 16.61
CA GLU A 126 -9.60 -1.13 17.58
C GLU A 126 -9.13 0.33 17.43
N ALA A 127 -7.83 0.54 17.22
CA ALA A 127 -7.28 1.86 16.98
C ALA A 127 -7.87 2.49 15.69
N LEU A 128 -7.92 1.72 14.60
CA LEU A 128 -8.53 2.17 13.35
C LEU A 128 -10.01 2.51 13.53
N ASP A 129 -10.77 1.66 14.22
CA ASP A 129 -12.19 1.86 14.50
C ASP A 129 -12.44 3.16 15.27
N GLN A 130 -11.63 3.46 16.28
CA GLN A 130 -11.74 4.71 17.03
C GLN A 130 -11.50 5.94 16.15
N LEU A 131 -10.47 5.89 15.30
CA LEU A 131 -10.14 7.00 14.39
C LEU A 131 -11.23 7.24 13.35
N VAL A 132 -11.76 6.16 12.78
CA VAL A 132 -12.79 6.22 11.73
C VAL A 132 -14.13 6.73 12.28
N ARG A 133 -14.49 6.41 13.53
CA ARG A 133 -15.74 6.90 14.16
C ARG A 133 -15.79 8.41 14.27
N GLY A 134 -14.67 9.05 14.60
CA GLY A 134 -14.56 10.51 14.77
C GLY A 134 -14.35 11.28 13.46
N ASP A 135 -14.39 10.61 12.32
CA ASP A 135 -13.91 11.17 11.07
C ASP A 135 -14.99 11.20 9.97
N GLU A 136 -15.47 12.40 9.66
CA GLU A 136 -16.43 12.64 8.58
C GLU A 136 -15.86 12.35 7.19
N GLY A 137 -14.54 12.48 7.02
CA GLY A 137 -13.87 12.27 5.73
C GLY A 137 -13.29 10.87 5.53
N ARG A 138 -13.71 9.89 6.33
CA ARG A 138 -13.17 8.52 6.35
C ARG A 138 -13.27 7.80 5.01
N ASP A 139 -14.33 8.06 4.25
CA ASP A 139 -14.58 7.37 2.97
C ASP A 139 -13.66 7.87 1.85
N ARG A 140 -12.91 8.95 2.08
CA ARG A 140 -11.98 9.57 1.13
C ARG A 140 -10.51 9.23 1.40
N ARG A 141 -10.24 8.41 2.41
CA ARG A 141 -8.89 8.04 2.84
C ARG A 141 -8.74 6.53 2.95
N GLN A 142 -7.51 6.07 2.92
CA GLN A 142 -7.15 4.69 3.19
C GLN A 142 -6.09 4.67 4.28
N ASN A 143 -6.15 3.70 5.18
CA ASN A 143 -5.21 3.56 6.28
C ASN A 143 -4.81 2.10 6.47
N ALA A 144 -3.54 1.86 6.75
CA ALA A 144 -2.98 0.57 7.12
C ALA A 144 -2.19 0.74 8.43
N ILE A 145 -2.38 -0.20 9.36
CA ILE A 145 -1.69 -0.25 10.65
C ILE A 145 -1.09 -1.64 10.79
N ILE A 146 0.18 -1.72 11.15
CA ILE A 146 0.87 -2.96 11.51
C ILE A 146 1.56 -2.72 12.85
N ASP A 147 1.24 -3.55 13.85
CA ASP A 147 1.93 -3.60 15.14
C ASP A 147 3.10 -4.60 15.11
N SER A 148 3.94 -4.54 16.15
CA SER A 148 5.12 -5.40 16.34
C SER A 148 4.80 -6.71 17.05
#